data_AF-A0A703XIN3-F1
#
_entry.id   AF-A0A703XIN3-F1
#
_cell.length_a   1.000
_cell.length_b   1.000
_cell.length_c   1.000
_cell.angle_alpha   90.00
_cell.angle_beta   90.00
_cell.angle_gamma   90.00
#
_symmetry.space_group_name_H-M   'P 1'
#
loop_
_entity.id
_entity.type
_entity.pdbx_description
1 polymer ?
#
loop_
_entity_poly.entity_id
_entity_poly.type
_entity_poly.pdbx_seq_one_letter_code
_entity_poly.pdbx_strand_id
1 'polypeptide(L)' 'RLADDTLRLLDNVTPSARKLGADSAIDALRLQVKKGGNEAQYMREFIADGGSLIGLVQKHCEIWAGQ' A
#
# COMPACT_ATOMS: atom_id res chain seq x y z
N ARG A 1 -4.18 -16.07 3.88
CA ARG A 1 -4.42 -15.98 5.34
C ARG A 1 -4.43 -14.52 5.80
N LEU A 2 -3.30 -13.80 5.86
CA LEU A 2 -3.32 -12.37 6.26
C LEU A 2 -4.14 -11.49 5.32
N ALA A 3 -4.00 -11.66 4.00
CA ALA A 3 -4.78 -10.89 3.02
C ALA A 3 -6.30 -11.10 3.19
N ASP A 4 -6.74 -12.36 3.34
CA ASP A 4 -8.15 -12.71 3.53
C ASP A 4 -8.69 -12.16 4.86
N ASP A 5 -7.91 -12.26 5.94
CA ASP A 5 -8.25 -11.71 7.25
C ASP A 5 -8.39 -10.17 7.20
N THR A 6 -7.49 -9.49 6.48
CA THR A 6 -7.57 -8.04 6.26
C THR A 6 -8.79 -7.66 5.42
N LEU A 7 -9.13 -8.41 4.36
CA LEU A 7 -10.32 -8.15 3.56
C LEU A 7 -11.60 -8.27 4.41
N ARG A 8 -11.69 -9.32 5.22
CA ARG A 8 -12.81 -9.49 6.16
C ARG A 8 -12.89 -8.35 7.17
N LEU A 9 -11.76 -7.85 7.66
CA LEU A 9 -11.72 -6.69 8.54
C LEU A 9 -12.23 -5.43 7.82
N LEU A 10 -11.81 -5.19 6.58
CA LEU A 10 -12.25 -4.04 5.76
C LEU A 10 -13.77 -4.07 5.54
N ASP A 11 -14.36 -5.24 5.32
CA ASP A 11 -15.81 -5.41 5.21
C ASP A 11 -16.52 -5.04 6.52
N ASN A 12 -15.98 -5.48 7.66
CA ASN A 12 -16.55 -5.18 8.97
C ASN A 12 -16.50 -3.68 9.32
N VAL A 13 -15.43 -2.97 8.93
CA VAL A 13 -15.28 -1.53 9.23
C VAL A 13 -15.94 -0.62 8.20
N THR A 14 -16.33 -1.13 7.03
CA THR A 14 -16.96 -0.36 5.94
C THR A 14 -18.17 0.49 6.42
N PRO A 15 -19.14 -0.05 7.20
CA PRO A 15 -20.28 0.74 7.66
C PRO A 15 -19.87 1.92 8.55
N SER A 16 -18.82 1.76 9.35
CA SER A 16 -18.27 2.82 10.21
C SER A 16 -17.50 3.85 9.39
N ALA A 17 -16.71 3.42 8.41
CA ALA A 17 -15.99 4.30 7.50
C ALA A 17 -16.97 5.17 6.69
N ARG A 18 -18.09 4.60 6.23
CA ARG A 18 -19.11 5.34 5.50
C ARG A 18 -19.73 6.48 6.30
N LYS A 19 -19.97 6.28 7.60
CA LYS A 19 -20.48 7.33 8.50
C LYS A 19 -19.51 8.51 8.64
N LEU A 20 -18.22 8.28 8.42
CA LEU A 20 -17.15 9.27 8.53
C LEU A 20 -16.69 9.79 7.15
N GLY A 21 -17.31 9.36 6.06
CA GLY A 21 -16.91 9.74 4.70
C GLY A 21 -15.56 9.15 4.26
N ALA A 22 -15.15 8.02 4.84
CA ALA A 22 -13.85 7.38 4.59
C ALA A 22 -13.92 6.17 3.64
N ASP A 23 -14.99 6.04 2.82
CA ASP A 23 -15.15 4.92 1.88
C ASP A 23 -13.96 4.81 0.90
N SER A 24 -13.42 5.95 0.44
CA SER A 24 -12.26 5.99 -0.46
C SER A 24 -11.00 5.33 0.13
N ALA A 25 -10.78 5.48 1.44
CA ALA A 25 -9.66 4.85 2.13
C ALA A 25 -9.85 3.32 2.20
N ILE A 26 -11.08 2.86 2.45
CA ILE A 26 -11.39 1.41 2.47
C ILE A 26 -11.16 0.80 1.09
N ASP A 27 -11.60 1.46 0.02
CA ASP A 27 -11.43 0.96 -1.34
C ASP A 27 -9.95 0.94 -1.77
N ALA A 28 -9.17 1.96 -1.40
CA ALA A 28 -7.72 2.00 -1.62
C ALA A 28 -7.01 0.83 -0.90
N LEU A 29 -7.37 0.56 0.36
CA LEU A 29 -6.81 -0.55 1.12
C LEU A 29 -7.21 -1.91 0.53
N ARG A 30 -8.46 -2.08 0.10
CA ARG A 30 -8.91 -3.30 -0.60
C ARG A 30 -8.09 -3.56 -1.86
N LEU A 31 -7.83 -2.52 -2.65
CA LEU A 31 -7.03 -2.63 -3.86
C LEU A 31 -5.58 -3.04 -3.53
N GLN A 32 -4.97 -2.42 -2.52
CA GLN A 32 -3.61 -2.74 -2.09
C GLN A 32 -3.49 -4.21 -1.65
N VAL A 33 -4.44 -4.71 -0.86
CA VAL A 33 -4.44 -6.11 -0.41
C VAL A 33 -4.58 -7.08 -1.59
N LYS A 34 -5.44 -6.77 -2.58
CA LYS A 34 -5.62 -7.59 -3.79
C LYS A 34 -4.40 -7.58 -4.71
N LYS A 35 -3.67 -6.45 -4.78
CA LYS A 35 -2.45 -6.32 -5.59
C LYS A 35 -1.34 -7.25 -5.10
N GLY A 36 -1.35 -7.63 -3.82
CA GLY A 36 -0.43 -8.63 -3.24
C GLY A 36 1.01 -8.17 -3.05
N GLY A 37 1.38 -7.00 -3.55
CA GLY A 37 2.70 -6.41 -3.36
C GLY A 37 2.80 -5.58 -2.09
N ASN A 38 4.00 -5.49 -1.53
CA ASN A 38 4.31 -4.68 -0.36
C ASN A 38 5.55 -3.84 -0.61
N GLU A 39 5.61 -2.66 0.00
CA GLU A 39 6.70 -1.69 -0.23
C GLU A 39 8.08 -2.27 0.11
N ALA A 40 8.19 -3.07 1.17
CA ALA A 40 9.45 -3.70 1.53
C ALA A 40 9.98 -4.63 0.42
N GLN A 41 9.09 -5.37 -0.25
CA GLN A 41 9.45 -6.21 -1.38
C GLN A 41 9.87 -5.37 -2.59
N TYR A 42 9.14 -4.31 -2.92
CA TYR A 42 9.52 -3.40 -4.02
C TYR A 42 10.86 -2.70 -3.76
N MET A 43 11.17 -2.34 -2.52
CA MET A 43 12.47 -1.79 -2.14
C MET A 43 13.59 -2.83 -2.34
N ARG A 44 13.35 -4.11 -2.00
CA ARG A 44 14.32 -5.18 -2.22
C ARG A 44 14.55 -5.46 -3.71
N GLU A 45 13.47 -5.49 -4.49
CA GLU A 45 13.52 -5.66 -5.94
C GLU A 45 14.31 -4.53 -6.60
N PHE A 46 14.07 -3.28 -6.20
CA PHE A 46 14.83 -2.13 -6.68
C PHE A 46 16.35 -2.29 -6.46
N ILE A 47 16.77 -2.81 -5.30
CA ILE A 47 18.19 -3.07 -5.02
C ILE A 47 18.70 -4.30 -5.80
N ALA A 48 17.89 -5.36 -5.89
CA ALA A 48 18.24 -6.57 -6.64
C ALA A 48 18.45 -6.28 -8.14
N ASP A 49 17.72 -5.32 -8.70
CA ASP A 49 17.82 -4.88 -10.09
C ASP A 49 18.99 -3.91 -10.35
N GLY A 50 19.86 -3.69 -9.35
CA GLY A 50 21.07 -2.86 -9.47
C GLY A 50 20.89 -1.41 -9.01
N GLY A 51 19.74 -1.05 -8.42
CA GLY A 51 19.54 0.23 -7.78
C GLY A 51 20.44 0.42 -6.56
N SER A 52 20.86 1.66 -6.30
CA SER A 52 21.63 2.01 -5.10
C SER A 52 20.71 2.45 -3.96
N LEU A 53 21.16 2.34 -2.71
CA LEU A 53 20.40 2.88 -1.57
C LEU A 53 20.16 4.40 -1.68
N ILE A 54 21.10 5.14 -2.29
CA ILE A 54 20.92 6.57 -2.57
C ILE A 54 19.79 6.78 -3.57
N GLY A 55 19.77 6.01 -4.66
CA GLY A 55 18.70 6.05 -5.65
C GLY A 55 17.34 5.65 -5.07
N LEU A 56 17.32 4.71 -4.11
CA LEU A 56 16.10 4.31 -3.41
C LEU A 56 15.53 5.45 -2.57
N VAL A 57 16.38 6.16 -1.82
CA VAL A 57 15.98 7.33 -1.04
C VAL A 57 15.50 8.46 -1.95
N GLN A 58 16.19 8.72 -3.06
CA GLN A 58 15.77 9.71 -4.05
C GLN A 58 14.37 9.38 -4.61
N LYS A 59 14.14 8.13 -5.02
CA LYS A 59 12.84 7.65 -5.51
C LYS A 59 11.73 7.86 -4.47
N HIS A 60 12.00 7.60 -3.19
CA HIS A 60 11.02 7.84 -2.13
C HIS A 60 10.73 9.34 -1.91
N CYS A 61 11.72 10.22 -2.08
CA CYS A 61 11.50 11.67 -2.08
C CYS A 61 10.60 12.12 -3.24
N GLU A 62 10.81 11.58 -4.44
CA GLU A 62 9.99 11.85 -5.63
C GLU A 62 8.53 11.40 -5.41
N ILE A 63 8.33 10.17 -4.90
CA ILE A 63 7.00 9.65 -4.55
C ILE A 63 6.29 10.54 -3.53
N TRP A 64 7.00 10.98 -2.49
CA TRP A 64 6.41 11.82 -1.45
C TRP A 64 6.06 13.23 -1.95
N ALA A 65 6.86 13.77 -2.88
CA ALA A 65 6.56 15.02 -3.56
C ALA A 65 5.40 14.91 -4.57
N GLY A 66 4.94 13.70 -4.88
CA GLY A 66 3.90 13.44 -5.87
C GLY A 66 4.38 13.65 -7.32
N GLN A 67 5.67 13.44 -7.56
CA GLN A 67 6.29 13.54 -8.90
C GLN A 67 6.31 12.21 -9.64
#